data_AF-A0A2N3B3C4-F1
#
_entry.id   AF-A0A2N3B3C4-F1
#
_cell.length_a   1.000
_cell.length_b   1.000
_cell.length_c   1.000
_cell.angle_alpha   90.00
_cell.angle_beta   90.00
_cell.angle_gamma   90.00
#
_symmetry.space_group_name_H-M   'P 1'
#
loop_
_entity.id
_entity.type
_entity.pdbx_description
1 polymer ?
#
loop_
_entity_poly.entity_id
_entity_poly.type
_entity_poly.pdbx_seq_one_letter_code
_entity_poly.pdbx_strand_id
1 'polypeptide(L)'
;MIELIKQIEAIPANNPGLPDGLSDAAESLNSQAVWARIENYIAHRFTPREVVWTLDGCGDWTVPLTPATITASERWNGEAWEAFTLPVGPYGYSLGAEGQYRITADVGGGTVPPAILEAYRRLAEYLADVPDRAGVSQYSVNMGGAINESYSRSAAWIARAIENSGAADLLRPYRRA
;
A
#
# COMPACT_ATOMS: atom_id res chain seq x y z
N MET A 1 -10.18 -4.84 25.11
CA MET A 1 -9.80 -5.29 23.75
C MET A 1 -8.88 -4.23 23.19
N ILE A 2 -7.76 -4.62 22.59
CA ILE A 2 -6.82 -3.66 22.03
C ILE A 2 -7.36 -3.09 20.71
N GLU A 3 -7.27 -1.78 20.54
CA GLU A 3 -7.68 -1.07 19.34
C GLU A 3 -6.50 -0.28 18.75
N LEU A 4 -6.37 -0.32 17.42
CA LEU A 4 -5.42 0.53 16.69
C LEU A 4 -6.07 1.88 16.43
N ILE A 5 -5.66 2.90 17.18
CA ILE A 5 -6.20 4.26 17.08
C ILE A 5 -5.56 5.03 15.93
N LYS A 6 -4.24 4.87 15.75
CA LYS A 6 -3.48 5.64 14.77
C LYS A 6 -2.32 4.84 14.21
N GLN A 7 -2.11 4.96 12.90
CA GLN A 7 -0.92 4.50 12.20
C GLN A 7 -0.34 5.67 11.41
N ILE A 8 0.95 5.96 11.63
CA ILE A 8 1.68 6.98 10.90
C ILE A 8 2.87 6.31 10.23
N GLU A 9 2.93 6.39 8.91
CA GLU A 9 4.08 5.90 8.13
C GLU A 9 4.91 7.09 7.66
N ALA A 10 6.24 7.01 7.83
CA ALA A 10 7.15 7.95 7.22
C ALA A 10 7.14 7.82 5.69
N ILE A 11 7.56 8.87 5.00
CA ILE A 11 7.70 8.86 3.54
C ILE A 11 8.90 7.96 3.17
N PRO A 12 8.73 6.98 2.27
CA PRO A 12 9.84 6.12 1.85
C PRO A 12 10.90 6.94 1.11
N ALA A 13 12.18 6.67 1.41
CA ALA A 13 13.30 7.43 0.83
C ALA A 13 13.52 7.11 -0.66
N ASN A 14 13.31 5.85 -1.07
CA ASN A 14 13.49 5.36 -2.44
C ASN A 14 12.45 4.27 -2.75
N ASN A 15 11.97 4.15 -3.99
CA ASN A 15 11.10 3.04 -4.36
C ASN A 15 11.92 1.81 -4.79
N PRO A 16 11.33 0.61 -4.79
CA PRO A 16 11.93 -0.52 -5.48
C PRO A 16 12.15 -0.22 -6.97
N GLY A 17 13.11 -0.92 -7.56
CA GLY A 17 13.38 -0.84 -9.00
C GLY A 17 12.14 -1.15 -9.84
N LEU A 18 12.10 -0.58 -11.04
CA LEU A 18 11.03 -0.82 -12.00
C LEU A 18 11.10 -2.27 -12.51
N PRO A 19 9.94 -2.91 -12.78
CA PRO A 19 9.91 -4.19 -13.47
C PRO A 19 10.31 -4.04 -14.94
N ASP A 20 10.91 -5.09 -15.50
CA ASP A 20 11.22 -5.16 -16.93
C ASP A 20 9.94 -5.25 -17.78
N GLY A 21 10.06 -4.87 -19.06
CA GLY A 21 8.99 -5.05 -20.05
C GLY A 21 7.82 -4.06 -19.93
N LEU A 22 8.06 -2.89 -19.33
CA LEU A 22 7.15 -1.75 -19.41
C LEU A 22 7.23 -1.11 -20.80
N SER A 23 6.10 -0.61 -21.29
CA SER A 23 6.07 0.32 -22.42
C SER A 23 6.69 1.67 -22.04
N ASP A 24 7.20 2.43 -23.03
CA ASP A 24 7.77 3.76 -22.80
C ASP A 24 6.80 4.69 -22.04
N ALA A 25 5.51 4.58 -22.36
CA ALA A 25 4.45 5.32 -21.68
C ALA A 25 4.32 4.91 -20.21
N ALA A 26 4.35 3.62 -19.90
CA ALA A 26 4.29 3.09 -18.55
C ALA A 26 5.56 3.39 -17.73
N GLU A 27 6.73 3.39 -18.38
CA GLU A 27 8.01 3.77 -17.77
C GLU A 27 8.07 5.27 -17.44
N SER A 28 7.40 6.11 -18.25
CA SER A 28 7.31 7.56 -18.01
C SER A 28 6.41 7.96 -16.83
N LEU A 29 5.61 7.03 -16.30
CA LEU A 29 4.75 7.30 -15.14
C LEU A 29 5.59 7.57 -13.89
N ASN A 30 5.02 8.37 -12.98
CA ASN A 30 5.60 8.55 -11.65
C ASN A 30 5.55 7.23 -10.88
N SER A 31 6.70 6.55 -10.78
CA SER A 31 6.83 5.25 -10.12
C SER A 31 6.41 5.27 -8.66
N GLN A 32 6.62 6.39 -7.96
CA GLN A 32 6.20 6.58 -6.57
C GLN A 32 4.68 6.53 -6.43
N ALA A 33 3.95 7.11 -7.38
CA ALA A 33 2.49 7.09 -7.35
C ALA A 33 1.92 5.69 -7.59
N VAL A 34 2.56 4.89 -8.44
CA VAL A 34 2.17 3.49 -8.70
C VAL A 34 2.48 2.62 -7.48
N TRP A 35 3.68 2.72 -6.91
CA TRP A 35 4.06 2.01 -5.70
C TRP A 35 3.17 2.35 -4.51
N ALA A 36 2.89 3.64 -4.27
CA ALA A 36 2.01 4.05 -3.19
C ALA A 36 0.60 3.44 -3.31
N ARG A 37 0.07 3.30 -4.54
CA ARG A 37 -1.23 2.62 -4.75
C ARG A 37 -1.17 1.14 -4.39
N ILE A 38 -0.10 0.45 -4.76
CA ILE A 38 0.10 -0.97 -4.44
C ILE A 38 0.26 -1.15 -2.93
N GLU A 39 1.15 -0.39 -2.31
CA GLU A 39 1.41 -0.47 -0.86
C GLU A 39 0.19 -0.08 -0.02
N ASN A 40 -0.66 0.83 -0.47
CA ASN A 40 -1.94 1.11 0.19
C ASN A 40 -2.95 -0.04 0.07
N TYR A 41 -2.81 -0.90 -0.94
CA TYR A 41 -3.71 -2.05 -1.15
C TYR A 41 -3.29 -3.30 -0.36
N ILE A 42 -2.02 -3.38 0.04
CA ILE A 42 -1.41 -4.55 0.71
C ILE A 42 -0.83 -4.19 2.08
N ALA A 43 -0.60 -5.20 2.92
CA ALA A 43 0.05 -5.02 4.23
C ALA A 43 1.59 -5.02 4.15
N HIS A 44 2.15 -5.24 2.95
CA HIS A 44 3.59 -5.33 2.74
C HIS A 44 4.19 -3.97 2.37
N ARG A 45 5.41 -3.70 2.86
CA ARG A 45 6.24 -2.56 2.45
C ARG A 45 7.56 -3.07 1.89
N PHE A 46 8.02 -2.47 0.80
CA PHE A 46 9.29 -2.89 0.16
C PHE A 46 10.43 -1.92 0.39
N THR A 47 10.09 -0.66 0.66
CA THR A 47 11.06 0.33 1.13
C THR A 47 10.97 0.46 2.64
N PRO A 48 12.10 0.30 3.37
CA PRO A 48 12.18 0.58 4.80
C PRO A 48 11.72 2.00 5.11
N ARG A 49 10.81 2.12 6.09
CA ARG A 49 10.34 3.38 6.64
C ARG A 49 9.95 3.20 8.11
N GLU A 50 10.08 4.27 8.88
CA GLU A 50 9.58 4.28 10.25
C GLU A 50 8.05 4.28 10.24
N VAL A 51 7.46 3.47 11.11
CA VAL A 51 6.01 3.45 11.35
C VAL A 51 5.76 3.50 12.85
N VAL A 52 4.84 4.39 13.23
CA VAL A 52 4.38 4.55 14.62
C VAL A 52 2.91 4.15 14.70
N TRP A 53 2.62 3.18 15.56
CA TRP A 53 1.27 2.78 15.93
C TRP A 53 0.91 3.30 17.32
N THR A 54 -0.27 3.88 17.44
CA THR A 54 -0.89 4.23 18.72
C THR A 54 -2.04 3.28 18.97
N LEU A 55 -1.97 2.57 20.10
CA LEU A 55 -2.94 1.56 20.51
C LEU A 55 -3.62 2.00 21.80
N ASP A 56 -4.85 1.55 22.03
CA ASP A 56 -5.58 1.76 23.28
C ASP A 56 -6.23 0.44 23.75
N GLY A 57 -6.25 0.22 25.06
CA GLY A 57 -6.83 -0.96 25.70
C GLY A 57 -5.79 -2.02 26.11
N CYS A 58 -6.20 -3.30 26.08
CA CYS A 58 -5.38 -4.45 26.48
C CYS A 58 -5.72 -5.69 25.64
N GLY A 59 -4.79 -6.65 25.60
CA GLY A 59 -4.92 -7.94 24.91
C GLY A 59 -3.82 -8.17 23.88
N ASP A 60 -4.04 -9.14 22.99
CA ASP A 60 -3.08 -9.48 21.94
C ASP A 60 -3.18 -8.54 20.74
N TRP A 61 -2.03 -8.08 20.26
CA TRP A 61 -1.89 -7.20 19.12
C TRP A 61 -0.94 -7.81 18.08
N THR A 62 -1.39 -7.88 16.83
CA THR A 62 -0.59 -8.28 15.68
C THR A 62 -0.17 -7.04 14.90
N VAL A 63 1.11 -6.96 14.53
CA VAL A 63 1.61 -5.84 13.71
C VAL A 63 0.88 -5.84 12.36
N PRO A 64 0.27 -4.72 11.95
CA PRO A 64 -0.58 -4.70 10.75
C PRO A 64 0.21 -4.63 9.44
N LEU A 65 1.51 -4.34 9.50
CA LEU A 65 2.40 -4.24 8.35
C LEU A 65 3.59 -5.20 8.46
N THR A 66 4.11 -5.61 7.31
CA THR A 66 5.23 -6.56 7.23
C THR A 66 6.18 -6.23 6.06
N PRO A 67 7.46 -6.63 6.10
CA PRO A 67 8.20 -7.03 7.30
C PRO A 67 8.35 -5.85 8.27
N ALA A 68 8.24 -6.10 9.57
CA ALA A 68 8.35 -5.06 10.60
C ALA A 68 9.30 -5.48 11.71
N THR A 69 10.20 -4.57 12.10
CA THR A 69 11.12 -4.74 13.23
C THR A 69 10.82 -3.67 14.26
N ILE A 70 10.31 -4.06 15.44
CA ILE A 70 10.01 -3.11 16.51
C ILE A 70 11.31 -2.51 17.04
N THR A 71 11.39 -1.18 17.06
CA THR A 71 12.55 -0.41 17.51
C THR A 71 12.30 0.25 18.87
N ALA A 72 11.06 0.61 19.19
CA ALA A 72 10.69 1.14 20.50
C ALA A 72 9.25 0.78 20.87
N SER A 73 9.02 0.61 22.17
CA SER A 73 7.72 0.35 22.77
C SER A 73 7.55 1.20 24.02
N GLU A 74 6.50 2.01 24.04
CA GLU A 74 6.22 2.97 25.10
C GLU A 74 4.76 2.86 25.55
N ARG A 75 4.52 3.12 26.83
CA ARG A 75 3.19 3.18 27.44
C ARG A 75 2.96 4.56 28.03
N TRP A 76 1.77 5.11 27.85
CA TRP A 76 1.38 6.37 28.48
C TRP A 76 1.08 6.17 29.97
N ASN A 77 1.69 6.96 30.84
CA ASN A 77 1.47 6.91 32.28
C ASN A 77 0.54 8.00 32.84
N GLY A 78 -0.03 8.84 31.95
CA GLY A 78 -0.85 10.00 32.32
C GLY A 78 -0.15 11.34 32.07
N GLU A 79 1.19 11.36 32.10
CA GLU A 79 2.01 12.56 31.94
C GLU A 79 3.04 12.46 30.82
N ALA A 80 3.62 11.28 30.63
CA ALA A 80 4.66 11.02 29.65
C ALA A 80 4.56 9.61 29.04
N TRP A 81 5.24 9.43 27.90
CA TRP A 81 5.49 8.12 27.31
C TRP A 81 6.69 7.49 28.02
N GLU A 82 6.48 6.32 28.62
CA GLU A 82 7.51 5.57 29.35
C GLU A 82 7.85 4.29 28.57
N ALA A 83 9.14 4.03 28.37
CA ALA A 83 9.59 2.83 27.70
C ALA A 83 9.21 1.58 28.51
N PHE A 84 8.72 0.54 27.83
CA PHE A 84 8.44 -0.75 28.45
C PHE A 84 8.90 -1.89 27.54
N THR A 85 9.06 -3.07 28.12
CA THR A 85 9.38 -4.29 27.35
C THR A 85 8.10 -4.86 26.76
N LEU A 86 7.99 -4.89 25.43
CA LEU A 86 6.83 -5.43 24.73
C LEU A 86 6.82 -6.98 24.82
N PRO A 87 5.85 -7.60 25.53
CA PRO A 87 5.79 -9.05 25.68
C PRO A 87 5.38 -9.71 24.37
N VAL A 88 6.03 -10.82 24.02
CA VAL A 88 5.60 -11.67 22.89
C VAL A 88 4.39 -12.51 23.31
N GLY A 89 3.36 -12.53 22.48
CA GLY A 89 2.13 -13.29 22.67
C GLY A 89 1.90 -14.31 21.56
N PRO A 90 0.90 -15.20 21.71
CA PRO A 90 0.61 -16.25 20.73
C PRO A 90 0.17 -15.72 19.36
N TYR A 91 -0.37 -14.50 19.30
CA TYR A 91 -0.84 -13.85 18.07
C TYR A 91 0.02 -12.63 17.67
N GLY A 92 1.24 -12.51 18.19
CA GLY A 92 2.12 -11.36 17.98
C GLY A 92 2.67 -10.85 19.31
N TYR A 93 2.14 -9.73 19.79
CA TYR A 93 2.52 -9.15 21.08
C TYR A 93 1.35 -9.14 22.05
N SER A 94 1.61 -9.21 23.35
CA SER A 94 0.58 -9.24 24.38
C SER A 94 0.69 -8.04 25.30
N LEU A 95 -0.31 -7.16 25.25
CA LEU A 95 -0.41 -5.95 26.05
C LEU A 95 -1.26 -6.26 27.29
N GLY A 96 -0.59 -6.71 28.35
CA GLY A 96 -1.25 -7.29 29.53
C GLY A 96 -1.98 -6.29 30.44
N ALA A 97 -1.75 -4.99 30.30
CA ALA A 97 -2.40 -3.96 31.09
C ALA A 97 -3.26 -3.05 30.21
N GLU A 98 -4.32 -2.48 30.78
CA GLU A 98 -5.13 -1.48 30.08
C GLU A 98 -4.38 -0.15 29.99
N GLY A 99 -4.40 0.49 28.83
CA GLY A 99 -3.85 1.83 28.63
C GLY A 99 -3.47 2.12 27.19
N GLN A 100 -2.84 3.28 27.00
CA GLN A 100 -2.39 3.71 25.68
C GLN A 100 -0.94 3.31 25.45
N TYR A 101 -0.68 2.78 24.26
CA TYR A 101 0.64 2.32 23.85
C TYR A 101 1.07 3.03 22.58
N ARG A 102 2.37 3.29 22.48
CA ARG A 102 3.03 3.79 21.27
C ARG A 102 4.13 2.82 20.89
N ILE A 103 3.99 2.20 19.73
CA ILE A 103 4.95 1.23 19.21
C ILE A 103 5.56 1.80 17.93
N THR A 104 6.88 1.86 17.90
CA THR A 104 7.67 2.34 16.76
C THR A 104 8.42 1.17 16.14
N ALA A 105 8.44 1.09 14.81
CA ALA A 105 9.13 0.05 14.09
C ALA A 105 9.70 0.55 12.76
N ASP A 106 10.76 -0.13 12.31
CA ASP A 106 11.19 -0.07 10.93
C ASP A 106 10.39 -1.10 10.13
N VAL A 107 9.62 -0.61 9.16
CA VAL A 107 8.74 -1.43 8.31
C VAL A 107 9.20 -1.36 6.87
N GLY A 108 9.34 -2.52 6.27
CA GLY A 108 9.64 -2.71 4.87
C GLY A 108 11.06 -3.12 4.59
N GLY A 109 11.26 -3.60 3.38
CA GLY A 109 12.51 -4.17 2.91
C GLY A 109 12.28 -5.51 2.23
N GLY A 110 13.36 -6.28 2.09
CA GLY A 110 13.33 -7.57 1.42
C GLY A 110 13.24 -7.48 -0.10
N THR A 111 13.23 -8.63 -0.75
CA THR A 111 13.13 -8.74 -2.20
C THR A 111 11.67 -8.66 -2.61
N VAL A 112 11.36 -7.80 -3.60
CA VAL A 112 10.00 -7.70 -4.16
C VAL A 112 9.66 -9.03 -4.87
N PRO A 113 8.55 -9.70 -4.49
CA PRO A 113 8.09 -10.90 -5.18
C PRO A 113 7.75 -10.65 -6.66
N PRO A 114 8.01 -11.61 -7.56
CA PRO A 114 7.66 -11.47 -8.99
C PRO A 114 6.18 -11.18 -9.24
N ALA A 115 5.28 -11.70 -8.40
CA ALA A 115 3.84 -11.43 -8.51
C ALA A 115 3.51 -9.94 -8.30
N ILE A 116 4.25 -9.24 -7.44
CA ILE A 116 4.05 -7.81 -7.15
C ILE A 116 4.64 -6.96 -8.26
N LEU A 117 5.79 -7.36 -8.81
CA LEU A 117 6.38 -6.74 -10.00
C LEU A 117 5.43 -6.85 -11.21
N GLU A 118 4.81 -8.01 -11.41
CA GLU A 118 3.80 -8.19 -12.46
C GLU A 118 2.52 -7.38 -12.20
N ALA A 119 2.08 -7.27 -10.93
CA ALA A 119 0.97 -6.39 -10.55
C ALA A 119 1.30 -4.91 -10.83
N TYR A 120 2.53 -4.48 -10.55
CA TYR A 120 3.03 -3.15 -10.91
C TYR A 120 2.96 -2.94 -12.41
N ARG A 121 3.49 -3.88 -13.20
CA ARG A 121 3.48 -3.80 -14.67
C ARG A 121 2.06 -3.62 -15.19
N ARG A 122 1.12 -4.49 -14.78
CA ARG A 122 -0.29 -4.39 -15.19
C ARG A 122 -0.95 -3.06 -14.82
N LEU A 123 -0.69 -2.58 -13.60
CA LEU A 123 -1.23 -1.30 -13.15
C LEU A 123 -0.62 -0.13 -13.93
N ALA A 124 0.68 -0.14 -14.15
CA ALA A 124 1.39 0.90 -14.91
C ALA A 124 0.93 0.94 -16.36
N GLU A 125 0.84 -0.20 -17.05
CA GLU A 125 0.31 -0.27 -18.42
C GLU A 125 -1.13 0.23 -18.50
N TYR A 126 -1.98 -0.18 -17.55
CA TYR A 126 -3.37 0.29 -17.51
C TYR A 126 -3.49 1.80 -17.27
N LEU A 127 -2.59 2.36 -16.44
CA LEU A 127 -2.54 3.79 -16.17
C LEU A 127 -1.89 4.58 -17.30
N ALA A 128 -1.02 3.95 -18.10
CA ALA A 128 -0.32 4.54 -19.23
C ALA A 128 -1.13 4.52 -20.52
N ASP A 129 -2.11 3.61 -20.61
CA ASP A 129 -3.17 3.62 -21.61
C ASP A 129 -4.14 4.79 -21.36
N VAL A 130 -3.58 6.00 -21.29
CA VAL A 130 -4.27 7.29 -21.28
C VAL A 130 -4.54 7.65 -22.74
N PRO A 131 -5.78 7.55 -23.24
CA PRO A 131 -6.14 8.33 -24.41
C PRO A 131 -5.96 9.81 -24.05
N ASP A 132 -5.53 10.62 -25.02
CA ASP A 132 -5.19 12.05 -24.98
C ASP A 132 -6.31 13.01 -24.48
N ARG A 133 -7.17 12.55 -23.55
CA ARG A 133 -8.43 13.13 -23.10
C ARG A 133 -8.69 12.79 -21.64
N ALA A 134 -7.90 13.38 -20.77
CA ALA A 134 -8.14 13.36 -19.33
C ALA A 134 -9.56 13.88 -19.02
N GLY A 135 -10.31 13.16 -18.18
CA GLY A 135 -11.62 13.60 -17.67
C GLY A 135 -12.84 13.31 -18.54
N VAL A 136 -12.69 12.62 -19.68
CA VAL A 136 -13.82 12.27 -20.56
C VAL A 136 -14.39 10.88 -20.22
N SER A 137 -15.71 10.79 -19.98
CA SER A 137 -16.41 9.52 -19.69
C SER A 137 -16.84 8.76 -20.96
N GLN A 138 -17.01 9.46 -22.08
CA GLN A 138 -17.40 8.87 -23.36
C GLN A 138 -16.79 9.66 -24.51
N TYR A 139 -16.14 8.95 -25.45
CA TYR A 139 -15.58 9.56 -26.65
C TYR A 139 -15.98 8.78 -27.91
N SER A 140 -16.42 9.50 -28.93
CA SER A 140 -16.80 8.95 -30.22
C SER A 140 -16.23 9.83 -31.32
N VAL A 141 -15.49 9.24 -32.26
CA VAL A 141 -15.07 9.90 -33.51
C VAL A 141 -15.61 9.13 -34.68
N ASN A 142 -16.28 9.87 -35.56
CA ASN A 142 -16.68 9.39 -36.87
C ASN A 142 -15.63 9.87 -37.89
N MET A 143 -14.69 9.00 -38.26
CA MET A 143 -13.78 9.25 -39.38
C MET A 143 -14.45 8.78 -40.67
N GLY A 144 -15.21 9.68 -41.28
CA GLY A 144 -15.97 9.53 -42.53
C GLY A 144 -15.73 8.24 -43.34
N GLY A 145 -16.57 7.23 -43.14
CA GLY A 145 -16.97 6.33 -44.24
C GLY A 145 -17.12 4.84 -43.98
N ALA A 146 -16.48 4.22 -42.98
CA ALA A 146 -16.71 2.78 -42.70
C ALA A 146 -16.24 2.24 -41.34
N ILE A 147 -15.49 2.99 -40.53
CA ILE A 147 -14.92 2.49 -39.27
C ILE A 147 -15.42 3.37 -38.12
N ASN A 148 -16.18 2.76 -37.22
CA ASN A 148 -16.67 3.38 -36.00
C ASN A 148 -15.86 2.83 -34.82
N GLU A 149 -15.06 3.67 -34.18
CA GLU A 149 -14.35 3.34 -32.95
C GLU A 149 -15.02 4.08 -31.79
N SER A 150 -15.79 3.35 -30.99
CA SER A 150 -16.44 3.88 -29.80
C SER A 150 -15.67 3.45 -28.56
N TYR A 151 -15.28 4.44 -27.74
CA TYR A 151 -14.61 4.19 -26.48
C TYR A 151 -15.46 4.68 -25.31
N SER A 152 -15.83 3.76 -24.43
CA SER A 152 -16.57 4.05 -23.21
C SER A 152 -15.76 3.52 -22.03
N ARG A 153 -15.40 4.42 -21.09
CA ARG A 153 -14.78 4.05 -19.82
C ARG A 153 -15.68 4.51 -18.68
N SER A 154 -15.73 3.73 -17.61
CA SER A 154 -16.40 4.17 -16.40
C SER A 154 -15.69 5.42 -15.85
N ALA A 155 -16.44 6.40 -15.33
CA ALA A 155 -15.86 7.59 -14.72
C ALA A 155 -14.93 7.26 -13.52
N ALA A 156 -15.11 6.08 -12.93
CA ALA A 156 -14.31 5.57 -11.80
C ALA A 156 -13.09 4.75 -12.23
N TRP A 157 -12.70 4.74 -13.52
CA TRP A 157 -11.64 3.86 -14.03
C TRP A 157 -10.30 4.02 -13.29
N ILE A 158 -9.91 5.25 -12.95
CA ILE A 158 -8.69 5.53 -12.16
C ILE A 158 -8.86 5.10 -10.70
N ALA A 159 -10.07 5.26 -10.14
CA ALA A 159 -10.37 4.90 -8.75
C ALA A 159 -10.37 3.37 -8.56
N ARG A 160 -10.75 2.61 -9.59
CA ARG A 160 -10.73 1.14 -9.61
C ARG A 160 -9.57 0.56 -10.43
N ALA A 161 -8.52 1.33 -10.68
CA ALA A 161 -7.42 0.91 -11.55
C ALA A 161 -6.76 -0.40 -11.10
N ILE A 162 -6.63 -0.64 -9.79
CA ILE A 162 -6.05 -1.89 -9.25
C ILE A 162 -6.93 -3.11 -9.58
N GLU A 163 -8.26 -2.95 -9.54
CA GLU A 163 -9.21 -4.01 -9.87
C GLU A 163 -9.26 -4.24 -11.39
N ASN A 164 -9.39 -3.15 -12.16
CA ASN A 164 -9.55 -3.20 -13.61
C ASN A 164 -8.31 -3.68 -14.35
N SER A 165 -7.11 -3.41 -13.82
CA SER A 165 -5.84 -3.91 -14.38
C SER A 165 -5.60 -5.40 -14.12
N GLY A 166 -6.40 -6.05 -13.27
CA GLY A 166 -6.14 -7.42 -12.82
C GLY A 166 -4.94 -7.53 -11.87
N ALA A 167 -4.41 -6.41 -11.36
CA ALA A 167 -3.36 -6.40 -10.34
C ALA A 167 -3.89 -6.91 -8.99
N ALA A 168 -5.17 -6.63 -8.67
CA ALA A 168 -5.81 -7.03 -7.42
C ALA A 168 -5.68 -8.53 -7.09
N ASP A 169 -5.80 -9.40 -8.09
CA ASP A 169 -5.75 -10.86 -7.89
C ASP A 169 -4.35 -11.31 -7.45
N LEU A 170 -3.31 -10.77 -8.07
CA LEU A 170 -1.91 -11.02 -7.71
C LEU A 170 -1.55 -10.46 -6.34
N LEU A 171 -2.18 -9.35 -5.94
CA LEU A 171 -1.95 -8.69 -4.65
C LEU A 171 -2.74 -9.33 -3.51
N ARG A 172 -3.74 -10.17 -3.79
CA ARG A 172 -4.63 -10.77 -2.79
C ARG A 172 -3.90 -11.49 -1.65
N PRO A 173 -2.83 -12.29 -1.89
CA PRO A 173 -2.10 -12.96 -0.82
C PRO A 173 -1.37 -12.01 0.13
N TYR A 174 -1.07 -10.79 -0.31
CA TYR A 174 -0.25 -9.80 0.42
C TYR A 174 -1.10 -8.80 1.22
N ARG A 175 -2.44 -8.91 1.17
CA ARG A 175 -3.37 -7.98 1.83
C ARG A 175 -3.33 -8.03 3.36
N ARG A 176 -2.71 -9.06 3.94
CA ARG A 176 -2.54 -9.23 5.38
C ARG A 176 -1.08 -9.53 5.66
N ALA A 177 -0.61 -9.05 6.81
CA ALA A 177 0.71 -9.37 7.35
C ALA A 177 0.75 -10.79 7.90
#